data_AF-A0A1Y3ANH0-F1
#
_entry.id   AF-A0A1Y3ANH0-F1
#
_cell.length_a   1.000
_cell.length_b   1.000
_cell.length_c   1.000
_cell.angle_alpha   90.00
_cell.angle_beta   90.00
_cell.angle_gamma   90.00
#
_symmetry.space_group_name_H-M   'P 1'
#
loop_
_entity.id
_entity.type
_entity.pdbx_description
1 polymer ?
#
loop_
_entity_poly.entity_id
_entity_poly.type
_entity_poly.pdbx_seq_one_letter_code
_entity_poly.pdbx_strand_id
1 'polypeptide(L)'
;MSLIKSFRTYVSTIIEIEFLFITVGLLGVIICFAIFSLSTFVNRFLLNSIVKWTYLKEKHEGIYRSEHIYIRNKCEQIAFANVERQMKRNLFGKFRNLLSIHENLALRQFYLNFLTTIFDYSGSVISFIIISIPLFQGEYEQMNEAELSRQISANTFICLYLINCFSRIIDITSNFATINGIGYRLTELKSAFKNRSKNDDNNDDDDDSQQLILNNQNDLYLQLYVYVTMVAQSTTTSQQQQSESENITIPLQVYRNENLFIHNSRQLPL
;
A
#
# COMPACT_ATOMS: atom_id res chain seq x y z
N MET A 1 13.80 -9.35 6.29
CA MET A 1 14.50 -9.26 4.98
C MET A 1 13.94 -8.16 4.05
N SER A 2 12.61 -7.92 3.99
CA SER A 2 12.03 -6.86 3.14
C SER A 2 12.35 -5.42 3.63
N LEU A 3 12.30 -5.19 4.95
CA LEU A 3 12.60 -3.87 5.55
C LEU A 3 14.05 -3.39 5.28
N ILE A 4 15.02 -4.30 5.35
CA ILE A 4 16.44 -4.00 5.05
C ILE A 4 16.62 -3.61 3.57
N LYS A 5 15.90 -4.25 2.64
CA LYS A 5 15.93 -3.87 1.23
C LYS A 5 15.32 -2.48 1.00
N SER A 6 14.24 -2.16 1.71
CA SER A 6 13.61 -0.84 1.66
C SER A 6 14.55 0.26 2.18
N PHE A 7 15.11 0.07 3.37
CA PHE A 7 16.06 1.03 3.96
C PHE A 7 17.28 1.26 3.05
N ARG A 8 17.86 0.20 2.49
CA ARG A 8 18.96 0.30 1.53
C ARG A 8 18.58 1.11 0.29
N THR A 9 17.36 0.95 -0.22
CA THR A 9 16.88 1.68 -1.40
C THR A 9 16.72 3.18 -1.08
N TYR A 10 16.19 3.51 0.10
CA TYR A 10 16.06 4.89 0.57
C TYR A 10 17.40 5.60 0.76
N VAL A 11 18.35 4.96 1.43
CA VAL A 11 19.71 5.51 1.59
C VAL A 11 20.37 5.70 0.22
N SER A 12 20.19 4.73 -0.68
CA SER A 12 20.69 4.84 -2.05
C SER A 12 20.08 6.01 -2.81
N THR A 13 18.77 6.30 -2.67
CA THR A 13 18.18 7.47 -3.36
C THR A 13 18.75 8.80 -2.88
N ILE A 14 19.00 8.93 -1.58
CA ILE A 14 19.47 10.21 -1.01
C ILE A 14 20.88 10.53 -1.53
N ILE A 15 21.77 9.54 -1.53
CA ILE A 15 23.15 9.68 -2.02
C ILE A 15 23.17 10.07 -3.50
N GLU A 16 22.32 9.43 -4.32
CA GLU A 16 22.29 9.68 -5.77
C GLU A 16 21.67 11.05 -6.12
N ILE A 17 20.72 11.54 -5.32
CA ILE A 17 20.19 12.92 -5.48
C ILE A 17 21.27 13.96 -5.15
N GLU A 18 22.04 13.74 -4.08
CA GLU A 18 23.17 14.61 -3.72
C GLU A 18 24.22 14.62 -4.83
N PHE A 19 24.54 13.46 -5.40
CA PHE A 19 25.47 13.36 -6.52
C PHE A 19 24.93 14.04 -7.80
N LEU A 20 23.63 13.89 -8.09
CA LEU A 20 22.99 14.56 -9.23
C LEU A 20 23.04 16.09 -9.08
N PHE A 21 22.84 16.59 -7.86
CA PHE A 21 22.97 18.01 -7.57
C PHE A 21 24.39 18.53 -7.86
N ILE A 22 25.42 17.75 -7.51
CA ILE A 22 26.82 18.11 -7.75
C ILE A 22 27.17 18.09 -9.25
N THR A 23 26.60 17.16 -10.03
CA THR A 23 27.02 16.93 -11.43
C THR A 23 26.20 17.67 -12.48
N VAL A 24 24.89 17.83 -12.27
CA VAL A 24 23.96 18.45 -13.24
C VAL A 24 23.44 19.79 -12.72
N GLY A 25 23.59 20.06 -11.42
CA GLY A 25 23.07 21.25 -10.78
C GLY A 25 21.60 21.16 -10.38
N LEU A 26 21.08 22.25 -9.80
CA LEU A 26 19.73 22.35 -9.23
C LEU A 26 18.63 22.03 -10.26
N LEU A 27 18.84 22.40 -11.52
CA LEU A 27 17.83 22.28 -12.57
C LEU A 27 17.53 20.81 -12.91
N GLY A 28 18.55 19.95 -12.98
CA GLY A 28 18.36 18.51 -13.18
C GLY A 28 17.59 17.85 -12.03
N VAL A 29 17.86 18.26 -10.79
CA VAL A 29 17.15 17.76 -9.61
C VAL A 29 15.67 18.16 -9.64
N ILE A 30 15.36 19.41 -10.02
CA ILE A 30 13.97 19.89 -10.13
C ILE A 30 13.19 19.10 -11.18
N ILE A 31 13.79 18.84 -12.35
CA ILE A 31 13.15 18.05 -13.42
C ILE A 31 12.87 16.61 -12.96
N CYS A 32 13.86 15.97 -12.33
CA CYS A 32 13.68 14.63 -11.74
C CYS A 32 12.51 14.62 -10.74
N PHE A 33 12.46 15.61 -9.85
CA PHE A 33 11.42 15.68 -8.83
C PHE A 33 10.03 15.94 -9.42
N ALA A 34 9.94 16.80 -10.45
CA ALA A 34 8.69 17.07 -11.14
C ALA A 34 8.12 15.81 -11.82
N ILE A 35 8.96 15.05 -12.50
CA ILE A 35 8.57 13.80 -13.18
C ILE A 35 8.19 12.73 -12.16
N PHE A 36 8.98 12.59 -11.09
CA PHE A 36 8.67 11.66 -10.01
C PHE A 36 7.34 11.99 -9.33
N SER A 37 7.09 13.27 -9.06
CA SER A 37 5.84 13.76 -8.48
C SER A 37 4.65 13.45 -9.40
N LEU A 38 4.79 13.72 -10.69
CA LEU A 38 3.76 13.41 -11.69
C LEU A 38 3.46 11.90 -11.78
N SER A 39 4.50 11.07 -11.87
CA SER A 39 4.37 9.61 -11.89
C SER A 39 3.68 9.08 -10.63
N THR A 40 4.10 9.57 -9.45
CA THR A 40 3.49 9.21 -8.18
C THR A 40 2.03 9.62 -8.10
N PHE A 41 1.68 10.81 -8.57
CA PHE A 41 0.31 11.31 -8.58
C PHE A 41 -0.61 10.46 -9.46
N VAL A 42 -0.16 10.16 -10.69
CA VAL A 42 -0.91 9.32 -11.64
C VAL A 42 -1.09 7.90 -11.08
N ASN A 43 0.00 7.27 -10.61
CA ASN A 43 -0.04 5.93 -10.02
C ASN A 43 -0.95 5.87 -8.80
N ARG A 44 -0.92 6.89 -7.93
CA ARG A 44 -1.78 6.99 -6.75
C ARG A 44 -3.25 7.08 -7.13
N PHE A 45 -3.59 7.86 -8.15
CA PHE A 45 -4.97 8.00 -8.62
C PHE A 45 -5.52 6.66 -9.14
N LEU A 46 -4.72 5.95 -9.95
CA LEU A 46 -5.08 4.63 -10.48
C LEU A 46 -5.25 3.57 -9.38
N LEU A 47 -4.31 3.52 -8.43
CA LEU A 47 -4.37 2.60 -7.29
C LEU A 47 -5.64 2.81 -6.45
N ASN A 48 -6.00 4.07 -6.14
CA ASN A 48 -7.22 4.36 -5.39
C ASN A 48 -8.48 3.86 -6.12
N SER A 49 -8.51 3.96 -7.45
CA SER A 49 -9.60 3.39 -8.24
C SER A 49 -9.61 1.85 -8.12
N ILE A 50 -8.46 1.20 -8.30
CA ILE A 50 -8.35 -0.27 -8.26
C ILE A 50 -8.80 -0.83 -6.91
N VAL A 51 -8.41 -0.22 -5.80
CA VAL A 51 -8.79 -0.67 -4.44
C VAL A 51 -10.32 -0.70 -4.29
N LYS A 52 -11.03 0.33 -4.76
CA LYS A 52 -12.50 0.39 -4.71
C LYS A 52 -13.14 -0.76 -5.50
N TRP A 53 -12.64 -1.02 -6.71
CA TRP A 53 -13.15 -2.10 -7.57
C TRP A 53 -12.81 -3.49 -7.02
N THR A 54 -11.64 -3.67 -6.42
CA THR A 54 -11.25 -4.91 -5.74
C THR A 54 -12.19 -5.19 -4.56
N TYR A 55 -12.54 -4.18 -3.77
CA TYR A 55 -13.52 -4.33 -2.70
C TYR A 55 -14.91 -4.73 -3.24
N LEU A 56 -15.39 -4.06 -4.30
CA LEU A 56 -16.66 -4.42 -4.94
C LEU A 56 -16.66 -5.85 -5.48
N LYS A 57 -15.55 -6.28 -6.08
CA LYS A 57 -15.36 -7.66 -6.52
C LYS A 57 -15.51 -8.63 -5.35
N GLU A 58 -14.73 -8.46 -4.27
CA GLU A 58 -14.80 -9.33 -3.09
C GLU A 58 -16.22 -9.41 -2.50
N LYS A 59 -16.91 -8.27 -2.41
CA LYS A 59 -18.30 -8.19 -1.92
C LYS A 59 -19.27 -8.99 -2.80
N HIS A 60 -19.26 -8.77 -4.11
CA HIS A 60 -20.17 -9.45 -5.04
C HIS A 60 -19.83 -10.94 -5.21
N GLU A 61 -18.56 -11.30 -5.11
CA GLU A 61 -18.08 -12.68 -5.11
C GLU A 61 -18.58 -13.42 -3.85
N GLY A 62 -18.56 -12.75 -2.70
CA GLY A 62 -19.15 -13.24 -1.44
C GLY A 62 -20.66 -13.51 -1.56
N ILE A 63 -21.42 -12.55 -2.11
CA ILE A 63 -22.87 -12.70 -2.35
C ILE A 63 -23.16 -13.85 -3.32
N TYR A 64 -22.39 -13.96 -4.40
CA TYR A 64 -22.57 -15.06 -5.36
C TYR A 64 -22.30 -16.43 -4.73
N ARG A 65 -21.25 -16.54 -3.89
CA ARG A 65 -20.92 -17.78 -3.18
C ARG A 65 -21.97 -18.15 -2.13
N SER A 66 -22.48 -17.19 -1.36
CA SER A 66 -23.51 -17.47 -0.35
C SER A 66 -24.79 -18.02 -0.99
N GLU A 67 -25.19 -17.49 -2.13
CA GLU A 67 -26.34 -17.96 -2.90
C GLU A 67 -26.14 -19.37 -3.46
N HIS A 68 -24.95 -19.68 -3.96
CA HIS A 68 -24.61 -21.04 -4.38
C HIS A 68 -24.71 -22.05 -3.23
N ILE A 69 -24.19 -21.68 -2.06
CA ILE A 69 -24.29 -22.52 -0.86
C ILE A 69 -25.75 -22.68 -0.43
N TYR A 70 -26.55 -21.62 -0.50
CA TYR A 70 -27.99 -21.67 -0.22
C TYR A 70 -28.70 -22.67 -1.14
N ILE A 71 -28.49 -22.56 -2.46
CA ILE A 71 -29.11 -23.48 -3.43
C ILE A 71 -28.67 -24.92 -3.19
N ARG A 72 -27.39 -25.15 -2.91
CA ARG A 72 -26.86 -26.49 -2.60
C ARG A 72 -27.51 -27.08 -1.35
N ASN A 73 -27.63 -26.29 -0.28
CA ASN A 73 -28.18 -26.76 1.00
C ASN A 73 -29.70 -26.96 0.95
N LYS A 74 -30.41 -26.27 0.04
CA LYS A 74 -31.87 -26.28 -0.08
C LYS A 74 -32.35 -26.97 -1.36
N CYS A 75 -31.51 -27.75 -2.03
CA CYS A 75 -31.77 -28.29 -3.37
C CYS A 75 -33.07 -29.10 -3.45
N GLU A 76 -33.35 -29.94 -2.45
CA GLU A 76 -34.56 -30.75 -2.37
C GLU A 76 -35.82 -29.90 -2.25
N GLN A 77 -35.80 -28.87 -1.40
CA GLN A 77 -36.91 -27.93 -1.22
C GLN A 77 -37.18 -27.14 -2.51
N ILE A 78 -36.10 -26.74 -3.19
CA ILE A 78 -36.15 -26.02 -4.48
C ILE A 78 -36.74 -26.90 -5.59
N ALA A 79 -36.36 -28.18 -5.62
CA ALA A 79 -36.88 -29.16 -6.56
C ALA A 79 -38.37 -29.44 -6.32
N PHE A 80 -38.77 -29.66 -5.06
CA PHE A 80 -40.19 -29.86 -4.71
C PHE A 80 -41.07 -28.66 -5.03
N ALA A 81 -40.54 -27.45 -4.85
CA ALA A 81 -41.26 -26.22 -5.17
C ALA A 81 -41.22 -25.84 -6.67
N ASN A 82 -40.53 -26.60 -7.53
CA ASN A 82 -40.41 -26.36 -8.98
C ASN A 82 -39.94 -24.93 -9.37
N VAL A 83 -39.09 -24.31 -8.52
CA VAL A 83 -38.59 -22.93 -8.70
C VAL A 83 -37.16 -22.85 -9.26
N GLU A 84 -36.60 -23.97 -9.73
CA GLU A 84 -35.21 -24.06 -10.22
C GLU A 84 -34.89 -23.02 -11.30
N ARG A 85 -35.78 -22.87 -12.29
CA ARG A 85 -35.56 -21.96 -13.43
C ARG A 85 -35.47 -20.50 -12.98
N GLN A 86 -36.28 -20.10 -12.00
CA GLN A 86 -36.26 -18.76 -11.44
C GLN A 86 -34.96 -18.51 -10.67
N MET A 87 -34.55 -19.45 -9.81
CA MET A 87 -33.28 -19.35 -9.07
C MET A 87 -32.07 -19.32 -9.99
N LYS A 88 -32.05 -20.17 -11.02
CA LYS A 88 -30.98 -20.17 -12.04
C LYS A 88 -30.88 -18.82 -12.73
N ARG A 89 -32.01 -18.22 -13.12
CA ARG A 89 -32.02 -16.88 -13.75
C ARG A 89 -31.51 -15.79 -12.81
N ASN A 90 -31.95 -15.81 -11.54
CA ASN A 90 -31.50 -14.85 -10.53
C ASN A 90 -29.99 -14.97 -10.28
N LEU A 91 -29.49 -16.20 -10.14
CA LEU A 91 -28.08 -16.50 -9.93
C LEU A 91 -27.23 -16.08 -11.14
N PHE A 92 -27.71 -16.34 -12.36
CA PHE A 92 -27.04 -15.92 -13.59
C PHE A 92 -26.98 -14.38 -13.70
N GLY A 93 -28.01 -13.67 -13.25
CA GLY A 93 -27.99 -12.21 -13.16
C GLY A 93 -26.89 -11.70 -12.20
N LYS A 94 -26.79 -12.29 -11.00
CA LYS A 94 -25.72 -11.98 -10.04
C LYS A 94 -24.33 -12.32 -10.60
N PHE A 95 -24.20 -13.44 -11.30
CA PHE A 95 -22.96 -13.85 -11.97
C PHE A 95 -22.54 -12.86 -13.07
N ARG A 96 -23.48 -12.42 -13.92
CA ARG A 96 -23.20 -11.43 -14.96
C ARG A 96 -22.74 -10.09 -14.37
N ASN A 97 -23.36 -9.66 -13.27
CA ASN A 97 -22.91 -8.46 -12.55
C ASN A 97 -21.49 -8.64 -12.02
N LEU A 98 -21.19 -9.77 -11.38
CA LEU A 98 -19.84 -10.10 -10.92
C LEU A 98 -18.83 -10.08 -12.09
N LEU A 99 -19.19 -10.67 -13.24
CA LEU A 99 -18.33 -10.68 -14.42
C LEU A 99 -18.01 -9.26 -14.92
N SER A 100 -19.02 -8.37 -14.98
CA SER A 100 -18.80 -6.98 -15.37
C SER A 100 -17.86 -6.22 -14.41
N ILE A 101 -17.90 -6.55 -13.11
CA ILE A 101 -16.97 -6.00 -12.11
C ILE A 101 -15.55 -6.52 -12.35
N HIS A 102 -15.41 -7.81 -12.65
CA HIS A 102 -14.13 -8.41 -13.01
C HIS A 102 -13.50 -7.79 -14.26
N GLU A 103 -14.30 -7.57 -15.31
CA GLU A 103 -13.84 -6.92 -16.54
C GLU A 103 -13.36 -5.49 -16.28
N ASN A 104 -14.17 -4.70 -15.55
CA ASN A 104 -13.79 -3.33 -15.17
C ASN A 104 -12.52 -3.29 -14.31
N LEU A 105 -12.39 -4.21 -13.36
CA LEU A 105 -11.19 -4.33 -12.53
C LEU A 105 -9.95 -4.68 -13.39
N ALA A 106 -10.09 -5.64 -14.31
CA ALA A 106 -9.02 -6.06 -15.21
C ALA A 106 -8.56 -4.90 -16.11
N LEU A 107 -9.50 -4.12 -16.67
CA LEU A 107 -9.16 -2.93 -17.46
C LEU A 107 -8.38 -1.89 -16.64
N ARG A 108 -8.77 -1.65 -15.39
CA ARG A 108 -8.04 -0.70 -14.52
C ARG A 108 -6.65 -1.20 -14.15
N GLN A 109 -6.50 -2.49 -13.87
CA GLN A 109 -5.18 -3.11 -13.64
C GLN A 109 -4.31 -3.05 -14.89
N PHE A 110 -4.89 -3.26 -16.07
CA PHE A 110 -4.20 -3.09 -17.34
C PHE A 110 -3.67 -1.66 -17.50
N TYR A 111 -4.49 -0.64 -17.26
CA TYR A 111 -4.05 0.76 -17.35
C TYR A 111 -2.94 1.11 -16.35
N LEU A 112 -3.03 0.61 -15.10
CA LEU A 112 -1.96 0.80 -14.12
C LEU A 112 -0.66 0.20 -14.63
N ASN A 113 -0.67 -1.09 -14.99
CA ASN A 113 0.54 -1.77 -15.48
C ASN A 113 1.11 -1.12 -16.74
N PHE A 114 0.25 -0.70 -17.66
CA PHE A 114 0.64 -0.01 -18.88
C PHE A 114 1.34 1.32 -18.59
N LEU A 115 0.77 2.14 -17.70
CA LEU A 115 1.34 3.43 -17.33
C LEU A 115 2.64 3.28 -16.52
N THR A 116 2.69 2.36 -15.54
CA THR A 116 3.93 2.06 -14.81
C THR A 116 5.05 1.67 -15.78
N THR A 117 4.75 0.76 -16.72
CA THR A 117 5.72 0.32 -17.73
C THR A 117 6.21 1.47 -18.61
N ILE A 118 5.30 2.35 -19.06
CA ILE A 118 5.68 3.54 -19.83
C ILE A 118 6.58 4.46 -19.01
N PHE A 119 6.25 4.70 -17.73
CA PHE A 119 7.08 5.55 -16.87
C PHE A 119 8.48 4.97 -16.68
N ASP A 120 8.59 3.67 -16.42
CA ASP A 120 9.88 2.99 -16.24
C ASP A 120 10.77 3.11 -17.48
N TYR A 121 10.22 2.89 -18.68
CA TYR A 121 10.98 3.03 -19.93
C TYR A 121 11.24 4.49 -20.29
N SER A 122 10.27 5.38 -20.09
CA SER A 122 10.42 6.82 -20.37
C SER A 122 11.49 7.45 -19.48
N GLY A 123 11.67 6.93 -18.26
CA GLY A 123 12.70 7.38 -17.36
C GLY A 123 14.09 7.28 -17.99
N SER A 124 14.37 6.21 -18.74
CA SER A 124 15.64 6.09 -19.46
C SER A 124 15.87 7.19 -20.49
N VAL A 125 14.81 7.62 -21.21
CA VAL A 125 14.87 8.70 -22.18
C VAL A 125 15.05 10.05 -21.46
N ILE A 126 14.36 10.25 -20.34
CA ILE A 126 14.47 11.44 -19.51
C ILE A 126 15.90 11.61 -18.97
N SER A 127 16.58 10.53 -18.59
CA SER A 127 17.98 10.58 -18.16
C SER A 127 18.90 11.23 -19.21
N PHE A 128 18.70 10.92 -20.50
CA PHE A 128 19.47 11.55 -21.57
C PHE A 128 19.12 13.02 -21.78
N ILE A 129 17.85 13.41 -21.60
CA ILE A 129 17.42 14.81 -21.67
C ILE A 129 18.08 15.62 -20.54
N ILE A 130 18.13 15.08 -19.33
CA ILE A 130 18.75 15.74 -18.17
C ILE A 130 20.23 16.02 -18.42
N ILE A 131 20.96 15.08 -19.02
CA ILE A 131 22.39 15.20 -19.31
C ILE A 131 22.67 16.13 -20.48
N SER A 132 21.71 16.28 -21.38
CA SER A 132 21.81 17.23 -22.49
C SER A 132 21.88 18.68 -21.99
N ILE A 133 21.29 19.00 -20.83
CA ILE A 133 21.27 20.37 -20.28
C ILE A 133 22.68 20.90 -19.96
N PRO A 134 23.49 20.26 -19.10
CA PRO A 134 24.85 20.72 -18.83
C PRO A 134 25.75 20.60 -20.08
N LEU A 135 25.45 19.66 -20.99
CA LEU A 135 26.15 19.55 -22.27
C LEU A 135 25.99 20.81 -23.14
N PHE A 136 24.77 21.36 -23.23
CA PHE A 136 24.51 22.58 -24.00
C PHE A 136 24.91 23.88 -23.28
N GLN A 137 25.09 23.84 -21.95
CA GLN A 137 25.57 25.00 -21.19
C GLN A 137 27.09 25.23 -21.30
N GLY A 138 27.82 24.32 -21.95
CA GLY A 138 29.23 24.51 -22.27
C GLY A 138 30.19 24.20 -21.11
N GLU A 139 29.72 23.62 -20.00
CA GLU A 139 30.59 23.27 -18.85
C GLU A 139 31.69 22.26 -19.23
N TYR A 140 31.51 21.52 -20.33
CA TYR A 140 32.48 20.53 -20.80
C TYR A 140 33.38 21.00 -21.95
N GLU A 141 33.31 22.27 -22.37
CA GLU A 141 34.11 22.79 -23.50
C GLU A 141 35.62 22.73 -23.27
N GLN A 142 36.06 22.64 -22.01
CA GLN A 142 37.48 22.61 -21.64
C GLN A 142 38.06 21.18 -21.52
N MET A 143 37.24 20.14 -21.75
CA MET A 143 37.61 18.76 -21.48
C MET A 143 37.97 17.99 -22.75
N ASN A 144 38.94 17.07 -22.63
CA ASN A 144 39.31 16.17 -23.72
C ASN A 144 38.13 15.25 -24.09
N GLU A 145 37.96 14.92 -25.37
CA GLU A 145 36.83 14.12 -25.88
C GLU A 145 36.68 12.77 -25.16
N ALA A 146 37.80 12.16 -24.76
CA ALA A 146 37.82 10.91 -23.99
C ALA A 146 37.29 11.08 -22.55
N GLU A 147 37.58 12.21 -21.90
CA GLU A 147 37.12 12.49 -20.53
C GLU A 147 35.65 12.90 -20.52
N LEU A 148 35.22 13.66 -21.53
CA LEU A 148 33.82 14.01 -21.78
C LEU A 148 32.94 12.76 -21.87
N SER A 149 33.34 11.79 -22.71
CA SER A 149 32.61 10.53 -22.88
C SER A 149 32.53 9.72 -21.57
N ARG A 150 33.60 9.72 -20.78
CA ARG A 150 33.65 9.05 -19.47
C ARG A 150 32.67 9.66 -18.47
N GLN A 151 32.65 10.99 -18.35
CA GLN A 151 31.74 11.70 -17.45
C GLN A 151 30.27 11.57 -17.88
N ILE A 152 29.97 11.70 -19.17
CA ILE A 152 28.60 11.53 -19.70
C ILE A 152 28.09 10.12 -19.37
N SER A 153 28.92 9.10 -19.57
CA SER A 153 28.56 7.70 -19.27
C SER A 153 28.31 7.48 -17.77
N ALA A 154 29.16 8.05 -16.90
CA ALA A 154 28.99 7.97 -15.45
C ALA A 154 27.70 8.66 -14.98
N ASN A 155 27.45 9.89 -15.46
CA ASN A 155 26.25 10.66 -15.12
C ASN A 155 24.97 9.99 -15.66
N THR A 156 25.02 9.37 -16.84
CA THR A 156 23.92 8.57 -17.42
C THR A 156 23.59 7.38 -16.55
N PHE A 157 24.61 6.65 -16.11
CA PHE A 157 24.41 5.49 -15.24
C PHE A 157 23.73 5.89 -13.93
N ILE A 158 24.14 7.01 -13.34
CA ILE A 158 23.58 7.53 -12.09
C ILE A 158 22.13 8.00 -12.27
N CYS A 159 21.81 8.72 -13.34
CA CYS A 159 20.43 9.12 -13.65
C CYS A 159 19.51 7.89 -13.85
N LEU A 160 19.97 6.88 -14.61
CA LEU A 160 19.25 5.63 -14.80
C LEU A 160 19.02 4.88 -13.48
N TYR A 161 20.04 4.86 -12.63
CA TYR A 161 19.97 4.20 -11.34
C TYR A 161 19.00 4.90 -10.38
N LEU A 162 19.00 6.24 -10.36
CA LEU A 162 18.07 7.05 -9.57
C LEU A 162 16.60 6.76 -9.93
N ILE A 163 16.29 6.70 -11.23
CA ILE A 163 14.95 6.38 -11.73
C ILE A 163 14.53 4.95 -11.32
N ASN A 164 15.45 4.00 -11.38
CA ASN A 164 15.19 2.64 -10.91
C ASN A 164 14.85 2.62 -9.41
N CYS A 165 15.59 3.37 -8.60
CA CYS A 165 15.29 3.48 -7.17
C CYS A 165 13.93 4.14 -6.90
N PHE A 166 13.55 5.18 -7.65
CA PHE A 166 12.22 5.78 -7.54
C PHE A 166 11.09 4.78 -7.84
N SER A 167 11.25 4.02 -8.92
CA SER A 167 10.29 2.97 -9.30
C SER A 167 10.15 1.91 -8.21
N ARG A 168 11.28 1.47 -7.64
CA ARG A 168 11.30 0.55 -6.49
C ARG A 168 10.61 1.10 -5.24
N ILE A 169 10.78 2.39 -4.94
CA ILE A 169 10.10 3.02 -3.80
C ILE A 169 8.58 2.99 -3.99
N ILE A 170 8.09 3.25 -5.21
CA ILE A 170 6.66 3.18 -5.52
C ILE A 170 6.13 1.75 -5.32
N ASP A 171 6.84 0.74 -5.82
CA ASP A 171 6.46 -0.67 -5.64
C ASP A 171 6.40 -1.10 -4.17
N ILE A 172 7.40 -0.71 -3.39
CA ILE A 172 7.45 -0.99 -1.95
C ILE A 172 6.27 -0.30 -1.24
N THR A 173 5.94 0.93 -1.61
CA THR A 173 4.82 1.68 -1.04
C THR A 173 3.48 0.98 -1.30
N SER A 174 3.27 0.47 -2.50
CA SER A 174 2.08 -0.31 -2.86
C SER A 174 1.97 -1.61 -2.04
N ASN A 175 3.08 -2.33 -1.89
CA ASN A 175 3.15 -3.54 -1.06
C ASN A 175 2.87 -3.23 0.42
N PHE A 176 3.43 -2.14 0.94
CA PHE A 176 3.20 -1.70 2.31
C PHE A 176 1.74 -1.31 2.57
N ALA A 177 1.09 -0.64 1.61
CA ALA A 177 -0.34 -0.34 1.69
C ALA A 177 -1.20 -1.61 1.81
N THR A 178 -0.85 -2.66 1.07
CA THR A 178 -1.53 -3.96 1.14
C THR A 178 -1.37 -4.62 2.51
N ILE A 179 -0.15 -4.60 3.06
CA ILE A 179 0.14 -5.13 4.41
C ILE A 179 -0.68 -4.38 5.47
N ASN A 180 -0.75 -3.05 5.39
CA ASN A 180 -1.58 -2.26 6.31
C ASN A 180 -3.06 -2.62 6.19
N GLY A 181 -3.59 -2.77 4.97
CA GLY A 181 -4.98 -3.20 4.77
C GLY A 181 -5.30 -4.55 5.43
N ILE A 182 -4.41 -5.53 5.32
CA ILE A 182 -4.55 -6.82 6.00
C ILE A 182 -4.44 -6.66 7.53
N GLY A 183 -3.48 -5.85 8.00
CA GLY A 183 -3.29 -5.54 9.43
C GLY A 183 -4.53 -4.91 10.07
N TYR A 184 -5.23 -4.02 9.37
CA TYR A 184 -6.50 -3.46 9.83
C TYR A 184 -7.60 -4.52 9.95
N ARG A 185 -7.80 -5.35 8.92
CA ARG A 185 -8.78 -6.45 8.99
C ARG A 185 -8.49 -7.43 10.13
N LEU A 186 -7.21 -7.72 10.38
CA LEU A 186 -6.78 -8.55 11.51
C LEU A 186 -7.07 -7.88 12.86
N THR A 187 -6.85 -6.57 12.95
CA THR A 187 -7.11 -5.78 14.16
C THR A 187 -8.60 -5.67 14.47
N GLU A 188 -9.44 -5.46 13.44
CA GLU A 188 -10.90 -5.49 13.53
C GLU A 188 -11.38 -6.86 14.03
N LEU A 189 -10.89 -7.95 13.43
CA LEU A 189 -11.23 -9.31 13.83
C LEU A 189 -10.83 -9.59 15.29
N LYS A 190 -9.60 -9.20 15.67
CA LYS A 190 -9.12 -9.32 17.07
C LYS A 190 -10.02 -8.53 18.03
N SER A 191 -10.47 -7.35 17.63
CA SER A 191 -11.37 -6.52 18.43
C SER A 191 -12.75 -7.14 18.56
N ALA A 192 -13.29 -7.73 17.49
CA ALA A 192 -14.56 -8.45 17.52
C ALA A 192 -14.52 -9.67 18.45
N PHE A 193 -13.44 -10.46 18.43
CA PHE A 193 -13.26 -11.58 19.36
C PHE A 193 -13.13 -11.10 20.81
N LYS A 194 -12.38 -10.02 21.06
CA LYS A 194 -12.23 -9.45 22.41
C LYS A 194 -13.57 -8.94 22.95
N ASN A 195 -14.37 -8.27 22.13
CA ASN A 195 -15.69 -7.78 22.53
C ASN A 195 -16.64 -8.95 22.82
N ARG A 196 -16.58 -10.03 22.04
CA ARG A 196 -17.38 -11.22 22.31
C ARG A 196 -16.99 -11.93 23.61
N SER A 197 -15.69 -12.09 23.88
CA SER A 197 -15.20 -12.65 25.15
C SER A 197 -15.62 -11.80 26.36
N LYS A 198 -15.60 -10.46 26.23
CA LYS A 198 -16.08 -9.57 27.30
C LYS A 198 -17.59 -9.67 27.54
N ASN A 199 -18.39 -9.84 26.48
CA ASN A 199 -19.83 -10.04 26.62
C ASN A 199 -20.18 -11.42 27.21
N ASP A 200 -19.32 -12.44 27.03
CA ASP A 200 -19.51 -13.73 27.69
C ASP A 200 -19.14 -13.68 29.19
N ASP A 201 -18.25 -12.74 29.60
CA ASP A 201 -17.86 -12.51 31.01
C ASP A 201 -18.76 -11.50 31.75
N ASN A 202 -19.39 -10.56 31.03
CA ASN A 202 -20.29 -9.54 31.59
C ASN A 202 -21.74 -9.85 31.24
N ASN A 203 -22.36 -10.71 32.04
CA ASN A 203 -23.82 -10.87 32.14
C ASN A 203 -24.40 -9.94 33.22
N ASP A 204 -23.87 -8.72 33.38
CA ASP A 204 -24.54 -7.67 34.14
C ASP A 204 -24.20 -6.30 33.52
N ASP A 205 -25.27 -5.56 33.25
CA ASP A 205 -25.41 -4.13 32.93
C ASP A 205 -25.18 -3.63 31.48
N ASP A 206 -26.32 -3.24 30.91
CA ASP A 206 -26.58 -2.61 29.61
C ASP A 206 -26.12 -1.15 29.52
N ASP A 207 -26.03 -0.71 28.26
CA ASP A 207 -26.22 0.69 27.79
C ASP A 207 -24.97 1.58 27.65
N ASP A 208 -24.11 1.30 26.65
CA ASP A 208 -23.18 2.33 26.10
C ASP A 208 -22.63 2.01 24.67
N SER A 209 -23.26 1.11 23.92
CA SER A 209 -22.64 0.51 22.72
C SER A 209 -22.84 1.29 21.40
N GLN A 210 -23.76 2.26 21.33
CA GLN A 210 -24.12 2.89 20.05
C GLN A 210 -23.28 4.13 19.68
N GLN A 211 -22.60 4.78 20.63
CA GLN A 211 -21.83 6.01 20.34
C GLN A 211 -20.39 5.75 19.85
N LEU A 212 -19.81 4.57 20.10
CA LEU A 212 -18.42 4.26 19.74
C LEU A 212 -18.20 3.93 18.26
N ILE A 213 -19.23 3.47 17.54
CA ILE A 213 -19.11 3.04 16.15
C ILE A 213 -19.08 4.25 15.19
N LEU A 214 -19.78 5.33 15.52
CA LEU A 214 -19.81 6.56 14.70
C LEU A 214 -18.56 7.43 14.90
N ASN A 215 -18.04 7.53 16.12
CA ASN A 215 -16.83 8.33 16.39
C ASN A 215 -15.56 7.71 15.75
N ASN A 216 -15.48 6.38 15.68
CA ASN A 216 -14.34 5.69 15.07
C ASN A 216 -14.27 5.86 13.53
N GLN A 217 -15.42 6.01 12.85
CA GLN A 217 -15.41 6.28 11.41
C GLN A 217 -14.92 7.69 11.05
N ASN A 218 -15.20 8.69 11.89
CA ASN A 218 -14.70 10.06 11.70
C ASN A 218 -13.20 10.17 12.04
N ASP A 219 -12.72 9.42 13.03
CA ASP A 219 -11.29 9.30 13.33
C ASP A 219 -10.49 8.62 12.20
N LEU A 220 -11.11 7.70 11.44
CA LEU A 220 -10.46 6.97 10.35
C LEU A 220 -10.11 7.88 9.15
N TYR A 221 -11.00 8.81 8.79
CA TYR A 221 -10.74 9.79 7.73
C TYR A 221 -9.71 10.83 8.16
N LEU A 222 -9.74 11.25 9.43
CA LEU A 222 -8.76 12.17 9.99
C LEU A 222 -7.38 11.52 10.14
N GLN A 223 -7.28 10.26 10.58
CA GLN A 223 -5.99 9.57 10.69
C GLN A 223 -5.36 9.23 9.35
N LEU A 224 -6.16 8.83 8.36
CA LEU A 224 -5.66 8.61 6.99
C LEU A 224 -5.23 9.92 6.32
N TYR A 225 -5.95 11.02 6.57
CA TYR A 225 -5.59 12.35 6.09
C TYR A 225 -4.31 12.85 6.77
N VAL A 226 -4.21 12.74 8.10
CA VAL A 226 -3.03 13.12 8.91
C VAL A 226 -1.78 12.33 8.50
N TYR A 227 -1.90 11.02 8.24
CA TYR A 227 -0.73 10.19 7.85
C TYR A 227 -0.26 10.50 6.41
N VAL A 228 -1.20 10.73 5.49
CA VAL A 228 -0.87 11.17 4.12
C VAL A 228 -0.23 12.57 4.14
N THR A 229 -0.70 13.48 4.99
CA THR A 229 -0.08 14.79 5.16
C THR A 229 1.26 14.73 5.90
N MET A 230 1.46 13.78 6.82
CA MET A 230 2.76 13.55 7.48
C MET A 230 3.81 13.02 6.50
N VAL A 231 3.42 12.11 5.59
CA VAL A 231 4.29 11.63 4.49
C VAL A 231 4.61 12.75 3.49
N ALA A 232 3.71 13.72 3.33
CA ALA A 232 3.99 14.95 2.57
C ALA A 232 4.88 15.93 3.36
N GLN A 233 4.71 16.05 4.68
CA GLN A 233 5.50 16.93 5.55
C GLN A 233 6.92 16.42 5.84
N SER A 234 7.20 15.13 5.69
CA SER A 234 8.58 14.62 5.72
C SER A 234 9.44 15.12 4.53
N THR A 235 8.87 15.91 3.61
CA THR A 235 9.63 16.66 2.60
C THR A 235 9.95 18.11 2.99
N THR A 236 9.46 18.63 4.14
CA THR A 236 9.64 20.05 4.52
C THR A 236 10.23 20.31 5.91
N THR A 237 10.43 19.30 6.76
CA THR A 237 10.90 19.53 8.14
C THR A 237 12.18 18.73 8.42
N SER A 238 13.30 19.19 7.86
CA SER A 238 14.65 18.83 8.33
C SER A 238 15.50 20.06 8.66
N GLN A 239 14.86 21.21 8.90
CA GLN A 239 15.50 22.31 9.62
C GLN A 239 14.62 22.72 10.80
N GLN A 240 15.25 22.77 11.99
CA GLN A 240 14.72 23.13 13.32
C GLN A 240 14.03 22.02 14.12
N GLN A 241 14.83 21.14 14.72
CA GLN A 241 14.93 21.02 16.19
C GLN A 241 16.07 20.06 16.56
N GLN A 242 17.26 20.63 16.66
CA GLN A 242 18.39 20.03 17.35
C GLN A 242 18.79 20.99 18.47
N SER A 243 17.98 21.07 19.53
CA SER A 243 18.36 21.63 20.84
C SER A 243 17.34 21.19 21.90
N GLU A 244 17.55 20.02 22.50
CA GLU A 244 17.29 19.73 23.93
C GLU A 244 17.48 18.23 24.16
N SER A 245 18.72 17.88 24.48
CA SER A 245 19.03 16.70 25.28
C SER A 245 18.63 16.97 26.72
N GLU A 246 17.88 16.06 27.35
CA GLU A 246 18.27 15.39 28.60
C GLU A 246 17.17 14.48 29.16
N ASN A 247 17.58 13.27 29.57
CA ASN A 247 16.93 12.38 30.54
C ASN A 247 15.46 12.00 30.36
N ILE A 248 15.20 10.89 29.65
CA ILE A 248 14.07 10.01 30.00
C ILE A 248 14.52 8.54 29.93
N THR A 249 14.77 7.96 31.11
CA THR A 249 14.97 6.53 31.34
C THR A 249 13.65 5.80 31.14
N ILE A 250 13.56 4.89 30.16
CA ILE A 250 12.38 4.05 29.94
C ILE A 250 12.64 2.67 30.57
N PRO A 251 11.90 2.24 31.61
CA PRO A 251 12.06 0.89 32.14
C PRO A 251 11.40 -0.15 31.23
N LEU A 252 12.17 -1.17 30.84
CA LEU A 252 11.67 -2.37 30.17
C LEU A 252 10.91 -3.25 31.16
N GLN A 253 9.58 -3.31 31.06
CA GLN A 253 8.80 -4.36 31.73
C GLN A 253 8.74 -5.61 30.85
N VAL A 254 9.51 -6.62 31.24
CA VAL A 254 9.44 -7.99 30.72
C VAL A 254 8.27 -8.70 31.43
N TYR A 255 7.18 -8.97 30.72
CA TYR A 255 6.10 -9.80 31.25
C TYR A 255 6.47 -11.29 31.10
N ARG A 256 6.84 -11.93 32.20
CA ARG A 256 7.08 -13.37 32.32
C ARG A 256 5.74 -14.06 32.61
N ASN A 257 5.22 -14.82 31.65
CA ASN A 257 3.95 -15.52 31.80
C ASN A 257 4.20 -16.93 32.38
N GLU A 258 4.32 -17.03 33.70
CA GLU A 258 4.26 -18.31 34.42
C GLU A 258 2.81 -18.56 34.83
N ASN A 259 2.04 -19.24 33.97
CA ASN A 259 0.81 -19.97 34.32
C ASN A 259 0.37 -20.80 33.11
N LEU A 260 1.04 -21.94 32.89
CA LEU A 260 0.58 -22.99 31.99
C LEU A 260 0.71 -24.35 32.69
N PHE A 261 -0.21 -24.61 33.63
CA PHE A 261 -0.44 -25.95 34.16
C PHE A 261 -1.94 -26.26 34.05
N ILE A 262 -2.31 -27.00 33.00
CA ILE A 262 -3.66 -27.57 32.87
C ILE A 262 -3.63 -28.94 33.57
N HIS A 263 -4.38 -29.06 34.66
CA HIS A 263 -4.62 -30.31 35.37
C HIS A 263 -5.57 -31.17 34.52
N ASN A 264 -5.11 -32.35 34.09
CA ASN A 264 -5.90 -33.34 33.37
C ASN A 264 -6.37 -34.42 34.35
N SER A 265 -7.67 -34.46 34.62
CA SER A 265 -8.33 -35.58 35.31
C SER A 265 -9.74 -35.78 34.75
N ARG A 266 -9.84 -36.47 33.61
CA ARG A 266 -11.07 -37.19 33.24
C ARG A 266 -11.03 -38.59 33.85
N GLN A 267 -11.95 -38.84 34.78
CA GLN A 267 -12.33 -40.17 35.26
C GLN A 267 -13.08 -40.91 34.14
N LEU A 268 -12.75 -42.19 33.92
CA LEU A 268 -13.53 -43.10 33.08
C LEU A 268 -14.66 -43.73 33.91
N PRO A 269 -15.88 -43.92 33.36
CA PRO A 269 -16.85 -44.84 33.91
C PRO A 269 -16.53 -46.30 33.50
N LEU A 270 -16.89 -47.21 34.40
CA LEU A 270 -16.62 -48.66 34.50
C LEU A 270 -16.69 -49.46 33.18
#